data_AF-A0A9E8SDU3-F1
#
_entry.id   AF-A0A9E8SDU3-F1
#
_cell.length_a   1.000
_cell.length_b   1.000
_cell.length_c   1.000
_cell.angle_alpha   90.00
_cell.angle_beta   90.00
_cell.angle_gamma   90.00
#
_symmetry.space_group_name_H-M   'P 1'
#
loop_
_entity.id
_entity.type
_entity.pdbx_description
1 polymer ?
#
loop_
_entity_poly.entity_id
_entity_poly.type
_entity_poly.pdbx_seq_one_letter_code
_entity_poly.pdbx_strand_id
1 'polypeptide(L)' 'MKTILLPTDFSENSWNAIVYALNFLEKEPCTFYLLHVNRLSDVMTSELPYSNVPK' A
#
# COMPACT_ATOMS: atom_id res chain seq x y z
N MET A 1 19.51 -1.89 13.84
CA MET A 1 18.63 -2.55 12.85
C MET A 1 17.29 -1.86 12.92
N LYS A 2 16.89 -1.17 11.85
CA LYS A 2 15.63 -0.39 11.83
C LYS A 2 14.52 -1.23 11.20
N THR A 3 13.32 -1.09 11.72
CA THR A 3 12.12 -1.68 11.14
C THR A 3 11.26 -0.57 10.58
N ILE A 4 10.89 -0.67 9.31
CA ILE A 4 10.23 0.40 8.57
C ILE A 4 8.96 -0.16 7.95
N LEU A 5 7.85 0.50 8.26
CA LEU A 5 6.55 0.19 7.68
C LEU A 5 6.31 1.08 6.48
N LEU A 6 6.06 0.47 5.32
CA LEU A 6 5.78 1.14 4.07
C LEU A 6 4.27 1.02 3.77
N PRO A 7 3.45 2.03 4.10
CA PRO A 7 2.05 2.04 3.68
C PRO A 7 1.97 2.18 2.16
N THR A 8 1.04 1.46 1.54
CA THR A 8 0.76 1.57 0.12
C THR A 8 -0.74 1.46 -0.14
N ASP A 9 -1.22 2.29 -1.05
CA ASP A 9 -2.53 2.19 -1.70
C ASP A 9 -2.40 1.63 -3.14
N PHE A 10 -1.22 1.11 -3.49
CA PHE A 10 -0.83 0.65 -4.84
C PHE A 10 -0.88 1.73 -5.93
N SER A 11 -0.98 3.02 -5.58
CA SER A 11 -0.81 4.12 -6.53
C SER A 11 0.64 4.30 -6.95
N GLU A 12 0.85 4.97 -8.09
CA GLU A 12 2.18 5.40 -8.55
C GLU A 12 2.90 6.26 -7.50
N ASN A 13 2.17 7.10 -6.77
CA ASN A 13 2.75 7.95 -5.73
C ASN A 13 3.31 7.12 -4.57
N SER A 14 2.56 6.11 -4.11
CA SER A 14 3.04 5.18 -3.09
C SER A 14 4.25 4.38 -3.57
N TRP A 15 4.27 3.97 -4.85
CA TRP A 15 5.43 3.32 -5.44
C TRP A 15 6.68 4.22 -5.46
N ASN A 16 6.53 5.46 -5.89
CA ASN A 16 7.62 6.44 -5.90
C ASN A 16 8.16 6.72 -4.49
N ALA A 17 7.28 6.79 -3.49
CA ALA A 17 7.67 6.93 -2.08
C ALA A 17 8.45 5.71 -1.57
N ILE A 18 8.04 4.49 -1.93
CA ILE A 18 8.76 3.25 -1.60
C ILE A 18 10.16 3.27 -2.20
N VAL A 19 10.28 3.56 -3.50
CA VAL A 19 11.58 3.65 -4.20
C VAL A 19 12.48 4.70 -3.54
N TYR A 20 11.92 5.86 -3.20
CA TYR A 20 12.67 6.89 -2.47
C TYR A 20 13.17 6.40 -1.11
N ALA A 21 12.31 5.76 -0.31
CA ALA A 21 12.69 5.25 1.01
C ALA A 21 13.81 4.19 0.93
N LEU A 22 13.75 3.30 -0.06
CA LEU A 22 14.78 2.28 -0.29
C LEU A 22 16.13 2.93 -0.63
N ASN A 23 16.15 3.89 -1.56
CA ASN A 23 17.37 4.60 -1.95
C ASN A 23 17.92 5.46 -0.81
N PHE A 24 17.06 6.13 -0.07
CA PHE A 24 17.45 6.99 1.06
C PHE A 24 18.14 6.20 2.19
N LEU A 25 17.76 4.92 2.36
CA LEU A 25 18.23 4.07 3.45
C LEU A 25 19.19 2.97 2.99
N GLU A 26 19.75 3.07 1.78
CA GLU A 26 20.63 2.06 1.18
C GLU A 26 21.85 1.69 2.04
N LYS A 27 22.30 2.61 2.90
CA LYS A 27 23.49 2.44 3.77
C LYS A 27 23.18 1.92 5.16
N GLU A 28 21.91 1.72 5.48
CA GLU A 28 21.44 1.35 6.81
C GLU A 28 20.81 -0.06 6.77
N PRO A 29 21.19 -0.97 7.67
CA PRO A 29 20.53 -2.28 7.76
C PRO A 29 19.08 -2.10 8.24
N CYS A 30 18.15 -2.28 7.30
CA CYS A 30 16.71 -2.09 7.51
C CYS A 30 15.91 -3.36 7.17
N THR A 31 14.82 -3.57 7.89
CA THR A 31 13.76 -4.52 7.55
C THR A 31 12.52 -3.73 7.16
N PHE A 32 12.04 -3.94 5.94
CA PHE A 32 10.86 -3.26 5.42
C PHE A 32 9.65 -4.19 5.46
N TYR A 33 8.54 -3.68 5.96
CA TYR A 33 7.23 -4.34 5.91
C TYR A 33 6.28 -3.50 5.07
N LEU A 34 5.64 -4.11 4.10
CA LEU A 34 4.64 -3.44 3.27
C LEU A 34 3.26 -3.58 3.92
N LEU A 35 2.53 -2.48 4.05
CA LEU A 35 1.18 -2.45 4.60
C LEU A 35 0.21 -1.87 3.59
N HIS A 36 -0.81 -2.64 3.24
CA HIS A 36 -1.97 -2.14 2.52
C HIS A 36 -3.19 -2.21 3.45
N VAL A 37 -3.98 -1.14 3.50
CA VAL A 37 -5.17 -1.05 4.35
C VAL A 37 -6.39 -0.94 3.45
N ASN A 38 -7.25 -1.96 3.51
CA ASN A 38 -8.56 -1.92 2.88
C ASN A 38 -9.61 -1.42 3.88
N ARG A 39 -10.57 -0.61 3.41
CA ARG A 39 -11.76 -0.33 4.20
C ARG A 39 -12.67 -1.54 4.12
N LEU A 40 -13.39 -1.82 5.21
CA LEU A 40 -14.36 -2.92 5.22
C LEU A 40 -15.41 -2.74 4.12
N SER A 41 -15.79 -1.50 3.81
CA SER A 41 -16.65 -1.18 2.67
C SER A 41 -16.13 -1.75 1.36
N ASP A 42 -14.83 -1.64 1.10
CA ASP A 42 -14.21 -2.00 -0.17
C ASP A 42 -14.20 -3.53 -0.33
N VAL A 43 -13.98 -4.24 0.76
CA VAL A 43 -14.10 -5.72 0.82
C VAL A 43 -15.54 -6.15 0.59
N MET A 44 -16.51 -5.50 1.26
CA MET A 44 -17.93 -5.84 1.10
C MET A 44 -18.45 -5.53 -0.30
N THR A 45 -17.92 -4.52 -0.99
CA THR A 45 -18.24 -4.26 -2.40
C THR A 45 -17.66 -5.27 -3.37
N SER A 46 -16.55 -5.94 -3.03
CA SER A 46 -15.96 -6.98 -3.89
C SER A 46 -16.74 -8.31 -3.85
N GLU A 47 -17.52 -8.55 -2.80
CA GLU A 47 -18.33 -9.78 -2.61
C GLU A 47 -19.74 -9.67 -3.22
N LEU A 48 -20.17 -8.49 -3.67
CA LEU A 48 -21.47 -8.28 -4.31
C LEU A 48 -21.31 -8.07 -5.82
N PRO A 49 -21.52 -9.09 -6.67
CA PRO A 49 -21.38 -8.98 -8.13
C PRO A 49 -22.47 -8.11 -8.81
N TYR A 50 -23.37 -7.50 -8.03
CA TYR A 50 -24.52 -6.74 -8.52
C TYR A 50 -24.55 -5.32 -7.95
N SER A 51 -23.57 -4.50 -8.31
CA SER A 51 -23.71 -3.04 -8.20
C SER A 51 -23.30 -2.34 -9.49
N ASN A 52 -23.70 -2.89 -10.65
CA ASN A 52 -23.89 -2.07 -11.84
C ASN A 52 -25.26 -1.39 -11.71
N VAL A 53 -25.34 -0.35 -10.86
CA VAL A 53 -26.42 0.63 -10.98
C VAL A 53 -25.92 1.67 -11.99
N PRO A 54 -26.52 1.78 -13.19
CA PRO A 54 -26.12 2.79 -14.15
C PRO A 54 -26.36 4.17 -13.53
N LYS A 55 -25.35 5.06 -13.68
CA LYS A 55 -25.51 6.48 -13.40
C LYS A 55 -26.57 7.10 -14.30
#